data_AF-A0A2A6FR55-F1
#
_entry.id   AF-A0A2A6FR55-F1
#
_cell.length_a   1.000
_cell.length_b   1.000
_cell.length_c   1.000
_cell.angle_alpha   90.00
_cell.angle_beta   90.00
_cell.angle_gamma   90.00
#
_symmetry.space_group_name_H-M   'P 1'
#
loop_
_entity.id
_entity.type
_entity.pdbx_description
1 polymer ?
#
loop_
_entity_poly.entity_id
_entity_poly.type
_entity_poly.pdbx_seq_one_letter_code
_entity_poly.pdbx_strand_id
1 'polypeptide(L)'
;MVQKEVWNAISIIPPRMASAEPSERYAGLRQRIRRLGSVLAATAVLVTGGIIGVGSASAATLGPGHGDLETTGTVGSFIAESDGCQVHCMDPGAAAPWDVTTGPTTVTNLISHTGQQLSPETLAKPNYVLSKWGDSSDPDVTAAVQMYVWSVADPVTYNSYGMDGDSWYIGRVPTTNRPTVLGNLATMCADADANYSVNPSVDVETVMADQFNGTLSVNVSPTVLAGSVALTDATFTDGTTSKAFGTGTYPIVG
;
A
#
# COMPACT_ATOMS: atom_id res chain seq x y z
N MET A 1 -30.26 -26.70 30.10
CA MET A 1 -29.88 -25.54 30.94
C MET A 1 -29.00 -24.69 30.04
N VAL A 2 -29.34 -23.50 29.52
CA VAL A 2 -30.22 -22.39 29.95
C VAL A 2 -30.74 -21.70 28.67
N GLN A 3 -31.99 -21.23 28.72
CA GLN A 3 -32.66 -20.39 27.70
C GLN A 3 -32.16 -18.94 27.71
N LYS A 4 -32.39 -18.21 26.60
CA LYS A 4 -32.84 -16.80 26.46
C LYS A 4 -32.54 -16.32 25.03
N GLU A 5 -33.30 -15.48 24.33
CA GLU A 5 -34.60 -14.82 24.53
C GLU A 5 -35.01 -14.32 23.13
N VAL A 6 -36.27 -14.50 22.75
CA VAL A 6 -36.88 -13.97 21.53
C VAL A 6 -37.65 -12.72 21.92
N TRP A 7 -37.36 -11.58 21.30
CA TRP A 7 -38.16 -10.35 21.49
C TRP A 7 -39.07 -10.12 20.28
N ASN A 8 -40.32 -10.52 20.46
CA ASN A 8 -41.48 -10.05 19.70
C ASN A 8 -41.94 -8.70 20.26
N ALA A 9 -42.15 -7.70 19.40
CA ALA A 9 -42.89 -6.50 19.75
C ALA A 9 -44.26 -6.51 19.05
N ILE A 10 -45.30 -6.74 19.85
CA ILE A 10 -46.72 -6.60 19.54
C ILE A 10 -47.08 -5.12 19.63
N SER A 11 -47.78 -4.58 18.61
CA SER A 11 -48.50 -3.30 18.75
C SER A 11 -49.95 -3.45 18.27
N ILE A 12 -50.80 -3.40 19.29
CA ILE A 12 -52.24 -3.23 19.46
C ILE A 12 -53.00 -2.60 18.26
N ILE A 13 -54.01 -3.34 17.78
CA ILE A 13 -55.07 -2.90 16.86
C ILE A 13 -56.25 -2.33 17.68
N PRO A 14 -56.79 -1.13 17.37
CA PRO A 14 -58.14 -0.76 17.77
C PRO A 14 -59.18 -1.18 16.70
N PRO A 15 -60.44 -1.45 17.10
CA PRO A 15 -61.43 -2.09 16.24
C PRO A 15 -62.10 -1.14 15.23
N ARG A 16 -62.51 -1.78 14.14
CA ARG A 16 -63.40 -1.33 13.05
C ARG A 16 -64.59 -0.49 13.56
N MET A 17 -64.77 0.70 12.98
CA MET A 17 -66.10 1.23 12.69
C MET A 17 -66.45 0.95 11.23
N ALA A 18 -67.62 0.37 11.03
CA ALA A 18 -68.20 0.07 9.74
C ALA A 18 -68.93 1.29 9.14
N SER A 19 -69.23 1.14 7.86
CA SER A 19 -70.20 1.87 7.04
C SER A 19 -69.75 3.19 6.40
N ALA A 20 -69.49 3.12 5.09
CA ALA A 20 -70.37 3.70 4.08
C ALA A 20 -69.83 3.27 2.71
N GLU A 21 -70.63 2.55 1.93
CA GLU A 21 -70.39 2.47 0.48
C GLU A 21 -70.88 3.76 -0.17
N PRO A 22 -70.07 4.38 -1.06
CA PRO A 22 -70.63 5.24 -2.09
C PRO A 22 -70.21 4.75 -3.47
N SER A 23 -71.21 4.18 -4.16
CA SER A 23 -71.52 4.35 -5.59
C SER A 23 -70.42 4.15 -6.63
N GLU A 24 -70.75 3.34 -7.63
CA GLU A 24 -70.04 2.94 -8.86
C GLU A 24 -69.45 4.07 -9.75
N ARG A 25 -69.36 5.32 -9.30
CA ARG A 25 -68.79 6.44 -10.08
C ARG A 25 -67.28 6.70 -9.86
N TYR A 26 -66.62 5.99 -8.95
CA TYR A 26 -65.24 6.28 -8.52
C TYR A 26 -64.13 5.39 -9.14
N ALA A 27 -64.44 4.53 -10.10
CA ALA A 27 -63.43 3.64 -10.71
C ALA A 27 -62.49 4.37 -11.68
N GLY A 28 -63.00 5.32 -12.48
CA GLY A 28 -62.21 6.01 -13.52
C GLY A 28 -61.22 7.06 -12.98
N LEU A 29 -61.56 7.74 -11.88
CA LEU A 29 -60.71 8.79 -11.30
C LEU A 29 -59.50 8.20 -10.54
N ARG A 30 -59.69 7.06 -9.85
CA ARG A 30 -58.62 6.36 -9.12
C ARG A 30 -57.52 5.85 -10.03
N GLN A 31 -57.84 5.46 -11.27
CA GLN A 31 -56.87 4.95 -12.23
C GLN A 31 -56.03 6.09 -12.86
N ARG A 32 -56.64 7.28 -13.07
CA ARG A 32 -55.92 8.48 -13.53
C ARG A 32 -55.04 9.09 -12.43
N ILE A 33 -55.49 9.11 -11.17
CA ILE A 33 -54.70 9.57 -10.03
C ILE A 33 -53.52 8.61 -9.75
N ARG A 34 -53.70 7.29 -9.90
CA ARG A 34 -52.59 6.31 -9.80
C ARG A 34 -51.51 6.49 -10.87
N ARG A 35 -51.89 6.86 -12.10
CA ARG A 35 -50.93 7.13 -13.19
C ARG A 35 -50.18 8.46 -13.01
N LEU A 36 -50.81 9.48 -12.40
CA LEU A 36 -50.14 10.74 -12.07
C LEU A 36 -49.23 10.63 -10.84
N GLY A 37 -49.62 9.85 -9.83
CA GLY A 37 -48.78 9.60 -8.65
C GLY A 37 -47.53 8.78 -8.94
N SER A 38 -47.59 7.86 -9.92
CA SER A 38 -46.43 7.05 -10.31
C SER A 38 -45.41 7.83 -11.14
N VAL A 39 -45.83 8.83 -11.93
CA VAL A 39 -44.90 9.74 -12.61
C VAL A 39 -44.21 10.66 -11.60
N LEU A 40 -44.94 11.26 -10.65
CA LEU A 40 -44.36 12.12 -9.62
C LEU A 40 -43.43 11.38 -8.64
N ALA A 41 -43.76 10.13 -8.28
CA ALA A 41 -42.88 9.30 -7.45
C ALA A 41 -41.62 8.85 -8.20
N ALA A 42 -41.72 8.53 -9.49
CA ALA A 42 -40.56 8.20 -10.32
C ALA A 42 -39.64 9.42 -10.55
N THR A 43 -40.19 10.63 -10.68
CA THR A 43 -39.40 11.86 -10.78
C THR A 43 -38.76 12.26 -9.45
N ALA A 44 -39.43 12.05 -8.30
CA ALA A 44 -38.86 12.35 -6.99
C ALA A 44 -37.66 11.45 -6.63
N VAL A 45 -37.68 10.17 -7.02
CA VAL A 45 -36.55 9.25 -6.85
C VAL A 45 -35.39 9.58 -7.81
N LEU A 46 -35.67 10.10 -9.01
CA LEU A 46 -34.64 10.57 -9.94
C LEU A 46 -33.98 11.90 -9.52
N VAL A 47 -34.67 12.75 -8.76
CA VAL A 47 -34.13 14.05 -8.28
C VAL A 47 -33.44 13.93 -6.92
N THR A 48 -33.73 12.91 -6.12
CA THR A 48 -32.98 12.63 -4.87
C THR A 48 -31.82 11.64 -5.04
N GLY A 49 -31.71 10.99 -6.20
CA GLY A 49 -30.65 10.00 -6.50
C GLY A 49 -29.31 10.60 -6.97
N GLY A 50 -29.25 11.89 -7.32
CA GLY A 50 -27.99 12.62 -7.51
C GLY A 50 -27.84 13.56 -6.33
N ILE A 51 -26.89 13.41 -5.42
CA ILE A 51 -25.45 13.36 -5.64
C ILE A 51 -24.90 12.43 -4.55
N ILE A 52 -24.71 11.14 -4.84
CA ILE A 52 -23.61 10.46 -4.15
C ILE A 52 -22.38 11.08 -4.81
N GLY A 53 -21.84 12.11 -4.19
CA GLY A 53 -20.55 12.63 -4.59
C GLY A 53 -19.62 11.42 -4.61
N VAL A 54 -19.18 11.02 -5.79
CA VAL A 54 -17.97 10.21 -5.87
C VAL A 54 -16.93 11.05 -5.14
N GLY A 55 -16.63 10.69 -3.90
CA GLY A 55 -15.54 11.32 -3.17
C GLY A 55 -14.34 11.25 -4.09
N SER A 56 -13.65 12.38 -4.27
CA SER A 56 -12.36 12.41 -4.95
C SER A 56 -11.52 11.25 -4.43
N ALA A 57 -11.20 10.27 -5.29
CA ALA A 57 -10.37 9.15 -4.89
C ALA A 57 -8.91 9.62 -4.87
N SER A 58 -8.39 9.88 -3.68
CA SER A 58 -6.96 10.05 -3.43
C SER A 58 -6.27 8.68 -3.49
N ALA A 59 -5.03 8.63 -3.99
CA ALA A 59 -4.22 7.41 -3.96
C ALA A 59 -3.45 7.27 -2.64
N ALA A 60 -3.14 8.39 -1.97
CA ALA A 60 -2.40 8.38 -0.71
C ALA A 60 -2.66 9.65 0.13
N THR A 61 -2.47 9.53 1.44
CA THR A 61 -2.42 10.64 2.39
C THR A 61 -0.98 10.94 2.83
N LEU A 62 -0.74 12.07 3.51
CA LEU A 62 0.58 12.40 4.04
C LEU A 62 1.03 11.38 5.10
N GLY A 63 2.24 10.87 4.94
CA GLY A 63 2.92 10.04 5.93
C GLY A 63 3.97 10.81 6.72
N PRO A 64 4.82 10.10 7.50
CA PRO A 64 5.96 10.68 8.18
C PRO A 64 6.88 11.45 7.22
N GLY A 65 7.35 12.62 7.66
CA GLY A 65 8.21 13.48 6.86
C GLY A 65 8.31 14.90 7.42
N HIS A 66 8.94 15.76 6.64
CA HIS A 66 9.09 17.19 6.91
C HIS A 66 8.44 18.02 5.80
N GLY A 67 8.33 19.32 6.05
CA GLY A 67 7.68 20.29 5.16
C GLY A 67 6.16 20.25 5.26
N ASP A 68 5.50 20.92 4.33
CA ASP A 68 4.06 20.98 4.24
C ASP A 68 3.61 21.12 2.77
N LEU A 69 2.34 20.79 2.51
CA LEU A 69 1.78 20.81 1.16
C LEU A 69 1.47 22.22 0.62
N GLU A 70 1.40 23.22 1.49
CA GLU A 70 0.89 24.55 1.17
C GLU A 70 2.01 25.56 0.87
N THR A 71 3.25 25.28 1.28
CA THR A 71 4.37 26.22 1.15
C THR A 71 5.55 25.65 0.37
N THR A 72 6.31 24.74 0.96
CA THR A 72 7.64 24.32 0.48
C THR A 72 7.64 22.95 -0.21
N GLY A 73 6.50 22.25 -0.14
CA GLY A 73 6.39 20.84 -0.47
C GLY A 73 6.88 19.97 0.68
N THR A 74 6.43 18.71 0.70
CA THR A 74 6.85 17.71 1.68
C THR A 74 8.10 16.96 1.21
N VAL A 75 8.90 16.48 2.17
CA VAL A 75 9.94 15.48 1.97
C VAL A 75 9.75 14.37 3.00
N GLY A 76 9.38 13.20 2.52
CA GLY A 76 8.99 12.07 3.35
C GLY A 76 8.09 11.15 2.56
N SER A 77 7.28 10.38 3.29
CA SER A 77 6.44 9.35 2.70
C SER A 77 4.99 9.77 2.57
N PHE A 78 4.23 8.91 1.89
CA PHE A 78 2.78 8.92 1.85
C PHE A 78 2.25 7.60 2.40
N ILE A 79 0.98 7.59 2.80
CA ILE A 79 0.28 6.40 3.23
C ILE A 79 -0.71 6.03 2.12
N ALA A 80 -0.49 4.89 1.46
CA ALA A 80 -1.36 4.45 0.38
C ALA A 80 -2.76 4.12 0.91
N GLU A 81 -3.81 4.62 0.25
CA GLU A 81 -5.19 4.38 0.67
C GLU A 81 -5.64 2.92 0.41
N SER A 82 -4.90 2.19 -0.43
CA SER A 82 -5.21 0.80 -0.79
C SER A 82 -4.98 -0.20 0.34
N ASP A 83 -3.94 0.00 1.14
CA ASP A 83 -3.46 -0.97 2.13
C ASP A 83 -2.91 -0.31 3.41
N GLY A 84 -2.82 1.02 3.47
CA GLY A 84 -2.26 1.76 4.59
C GLY A 84 -0.73 1.66 4.68
N CYS A 85 -0.05 1.13 3.67
CA CYS A 85 1.39 1.00 3.65
C CYS A 85 2.07 2.33 3.32
N GLN A 86 3.29 2.51 3.84
CA GLN A 86 4.11 3.65 3.51
C GLN A 86 4.63 3.53 2.08
N VAL A 87 4.45 4.57 1.27
CA VAL A 87 4.91 4.65 -0.12
C VAL A 87 5.72 5.93 -0.33
N HIS A 88 6.67 5.89 -1.25
CA HIS A 88 7.59 6.98 -1.52
C HIS A 88 7.45 7.46 -2.96
N CYS A 89 7.54 8.77 -3.16
CA CYS A 89 7.46 9.35 -4.48
C CYS A 89 8.71 9.01 -5.27
N MET A 90 8.54 8.39 -6.44
CA MET A 90 9.65 8.12 -7.36
C MET A 90 10.10 9.38 -8.11
N ASP A 91 9.17 10.31 -8.35
CA ASP A 91 9.31 11.39 -9.32
C ASP A 91 9.04 12.76 -8.69
N PRO A 92 10.06 13.55 -8.34
CA PRO A 92 9.84 14.80 -7.65
C PRO A 92 9.16 15.88 -8.52
N GLY A 93 9.10 15.69 -9.84
CA GLY A 93 8.38 16.56 -10.78
C GLY A 93 6.97 16.08 -11.13
N ALA A 94 6.55 14.90 -10.67
CA ALA A 94 5.22 14.37 -10.96
C ALA A 94 4.13 15.01 -10.08
N ALA A 95 2.89 14.86 -10.53
CA ALA A 95 1.74 15.22 -9.72
C ALA A 95 1.68 14.36 -8.46
N ALA A 96 1.24 14.98 -7.38
CA ALA A 96 1.13 14.37 -6.08
C ALA A 96 0.02 13.30 -5.98
N PRO A 97 0.17 12.28 -5.13
CA PRO A 97 -0.80 11.18 -5.01
C PRO A 97 -2.06 11.51 -4.19
N TRP A 98 -2.19 12.73 -3.65
CA TRP A 98 -3.32 13.11 -2.79
C TRP A 98 -4.47 13.85 -3.51
N ASP A 99 -4.26 14.26 -4.77
CA ASP A 99 -5.31 14.84 -5.61
C ASP A 99 -6.18 13.76 -6.28
N VAL A 100 -7.16 14.16 -7.10
CA VAL A 100 -8.04 13.23 -7.82
C VAL A 100 -7.21 12.30 -8.72
N THR A 101 -7.22 11.00 -8.42
CA THR A 101 -6.53 9.97 -9.22
C THR A 101 -7.51 9.08 -9.99
N THR A 102 -7.02 8.37 -11.01
CA THR A 102 -7.81 7.43 -11.83
C THR A 102 -7.68 5.97 -11.36
N GLY A 103 -7.08 5.75 -10.19
CA GLY A 103 -6.81 4.43 -9.63
C GLY A 103 -5.43 3.86 -10.04
N PRO A 104 -4.96 2.80 -9.37
CA PRO A 104 -3.65 2.22 -9.63
C PRO A 104 -3.61 1.47 -10.95
N THR A 105 -2.46 1.50 -11.61
CA THR A 105 -2.17 0.68 -12.79
C THR A 105 -0.94 -0.18 -12.53
N THR A 106 -1.02 -1.47 -12.82
CA THR A 106 0.16 -2.34 -12.82
C THR A 106 1.02 -2.04 -14.03
N VAL A 107 2.29 -1.74 -13.80
CA VAL A 107 3.29 -1.50 -14.85
C VAL A 107 4.37 -2.58 -14.80
N THR A 108 4.91 -2.94 -15.97
CA THR A 108 6.05 -3.87 -16.06
C THR A 108 7.40 -3.15 -16.02
N ASN A 109 7.39 -1.84 -16.27
CA ASN A 109 8.57 -0.99 -16.24
C ASN A 109 8.25 0.26 -15.43
N LEU A 110 9.15 0.63 -14.53
CA LEU A 110 9.10 1.92 -13.85
C LEU A 110 9.82 2.95 -14.72
N ILE A 111 9.05 3.93 -15.21
CA ILE A 111 9.51 5.01 -16.06
C ILE A 111 9.31 6.28 -15.24
N SER A 112 10.38 7.04 -15.04
CA SER A 112 10.32 8.33 -14.35
C SER A 112 9.44 9.32 -15.11
N HIS A 113 9.07 10.41 -14.44
CA HIS A 113 8.34 11.52 -15.05
C HIS A 113 9.07 12.10 -16.28
N THR A 114 10.40 12.05 -16.27
CA THR A 114 11.26 12.52 -17.37
C THR A 114 11.40 11.51 -18.51
N GLY A 115 10.74 10.34 -18.43
CA GLY A 115 10.77 9.29 -19.44
C GLY A 115 11.93 8.31 -19.30
N GLN A 116 12.70 8.39 -18.22
CA GLN A 116 13.80 7.46 -17.96
C GLN A 116 13.25 6.16 -17.39
N GLN A 117 13.43 5.05 -18.12
CA GLN A 117 13.17 3.73 -17.55
C GLN A 117 14.28 3.35 -16.56
N LEU A 118 13.89 2.92 -15.36
CA LEU A 118 14.84 2.43 -14.37
C LEU A 118 15.33 1.03 -14.76
N SER A 119 16.66 0.82 -14.80
CA SER A 119 17.24 -0.51 -15.04
C SER A 119 17.07 -1.41 -13.80
N PRO A 120 17.21 -2.74 -13.93
CA PRO A 120 17.20 -3.64 -12.78
C PRO A 120 18.22 -3.27 -11.69
N GLU A 121 19.41 -2.81 -12.08
CA GLU A 121 20.45 -2.30 -11.18
C GLU A 121 19.99 -1.05 -10.44
N THR A 122 19.40 -0.09 -11.17
CA THR A 122 18.86 1.14 -10.58
C THR A 122 17.69 0.84 -9.65
N LEU A 123 16.84 -0.15 -9.94
CA LEU A 123 15.72 -0.56 -9.08
C LEU A 123 16.16 -1.33 -7.83
N ALA A 124 17.23 -2.10 -7.91
CA ALA A 124 17.75 -2.87 -6.77
C ALA A 124 18.17 -1.97 -5.60
N LYS A 125 18.68 -0.77 -5.91
CA LYS A 125 19.14 0.23 -4.93
C LYS A 125 18.02 0.77 -4.03
N PRO A 126 16.93 1.39 -4.54
CA PRO A 126 15.80 1.80 -3.72
C PRO A 126 15.10 0.62 -3.09
N ASN A 127 15.04 -0.57 -3.72
CA ASN A 127 14.49 -1.77 -3.08
C ASN A 127 15.24 -2.12 -1.79
N TYR A 128 16.57 -2.06 -1.82
CA TYR A 128 17.38 -2.29 -0.62
C TYR A 128 17.08 -1.25 0.47
N VAL A 129 17.07 0.05 0.13
CA VAL A 129 16.81 1.11 1.12
C VAL A 129 15.39 1.02 1.68
N LEU A 130 14.39 0.80 0.85
CA LEU A 130 13.00 0.63 1.27
C LEU A 130 12.82 -0.60 2.16
N SER A 131 13.52 -1.71 1.88
CA SER A 131 13.45 -2.91 2.73
C SER A 131 13.98 -2.72 4.15
N LYS A 132 14.89 -1.76 4.35
CA LYS A 132 15.50 -1.47 5.66
C LYS A 132 14.84 -0.32 6.40
N TRP A 133 14.45 0.73 5.67
CA TRP A 133 14.01 2.00 6.26
C TRP A 133 12.69 2.52 5.71
N GLY A 134 12.10 1.87 4.70
CA GLY A 134 10.93 2.34 3.97
C GLY A 134 9.63 2.38 4.78
N ASP A 135 9.56 1.67 5.90
CA ASP A 135 8.42 1.65 6.83
C ASP A 135 8.70 2.44 8.14
N SER A 136 9.74 3.27 8.15
CA SER A 136 10.09 4.05 9.35
C SER A 136 8.98 5.04 9.71
N SER A 137 8.72 5.18 11.01
CA SER A 137 7.87 6.24 11.55
C SER A 137 8.65 7.50 11.93
N ASP A 138 9.99 7.47 11.86
CA ASP A 138 10.85 8.61 12.17
C ASP A 138 10.90 9.57 10.96
N PRO A 139 10.48 10.85 11.11
CA PRO A 139 10.47 11.81 9.99
C PRO A 139 11.86 12.11 9.44
N ASP A 140 12.93 12.05 10.25
CA ASP A 140 14.30 12.30 9.79
C ASP A 140 14.82 11.13 8.93
N VAL A 141 14.46 9.90 9.29
CA VAL A 141 14.77 8.71 8.48
C VAL A 141 13.95 8.72 7.19
N THR A 142 12.65 9.03 7.30
CA THR A 142 11.73 8.97 6.17
C THR A 142 12.05 10.04 5.11
N ALA A 143 12.43 11.25 5.54
CA ALA A 143 12.90 12.28 4.63
C ALA A 143 14.19 11.86 3.88
N ALA A 144 15.12 11.19 4.57
CA ALA A 144 16.33 10.66 3.95
C ALA A 144 16.01 9.55 2.93
N VAL A 145 15.07 8.64 3.23
CA VAL A 145 14.59 7.63 2.27
C VAL A 145 14.01 8.32 1.03
N GLN A 146 13.17 9.33 1.19
CA GLN A 146 12.56 10.03 0.07
C GLN A 146 13.61 10.76 -0.81
N MET A 147 14.57 11.45 -0.19
CA MET A 147 15.68 12.08 -0.93
C MET A 147 16.54 11.03 -1.66
N TYR A 148 16.80 9.88 -1.02
CA TYR A 148 17.50 8.76 -1.65
C TYR A 148 16.76 8.26 -2.89
N VAL A 149 15.46 7.96 -2.77
CA VAL A 149 14.62 7.49 -3.88
C VAL A 149 14.68 8.46 -5.06
N TRP A 150 14.52 9.76 -4.83
CA TRP A 150 14.61 10.76 -5.91
C TRP A 150 15.99 10.81 -6.56
N SER A 151 17.07 10.74 -5.77
CA SER A 151 18.44 10.79 -6.29
C SER A 151 18.77 9.62 -7.22
N VAL A 152 18.12 8.46 -7.02
CA VAL A 152 18.34 7.25 -7.84
C VAL A 152 17.33 7.14 -8.98
N ALA A 153 16.06 7.41 -8.70
CA ALA A 153 14.97 7.16 -9.65
C ALA A 153 14.81 8.27 -10.70
N ASP A 154 15.03 9.53 -10.32
CA ASP A 154 14.95 10.68 -11.23
C ASP A 154 16.06 11.70 -10.95
N PRO A 155 17.34 11.31 -11.14
CA PRO A 155 18.49 12.17 -10.85
C PRO A 155 18.48 13.47 -11.66
N VAL A 156 17.86 13.48 -12.85
CA VAL A 156 17.77 14.66 -13.70
C VAL A 156 16.90 15.72 -13.04
N THR A 157 15.67 15.37 -12.64
CA THR A 157 14.79 16.33 -11.95
C THR A 157 15.32 16.67 -10.56
N TYR A 158 15.90 15.69 -9.86
CA TYR A 158 16.48 15.88 -8.53
C TYR A 158 17.54 17.00 -8.53
N ASN A 159 18.38 17.08 -9.56
CA ASN A 159 19.47 18.06 -9.69
C ASN A 159 19.12 19.28 -10.57
N SER A 160 17.85 19.53 -10.86
CA SER A 160 17.44 20.53 -11.87
C SER A 160 17.41 21.99 -11.39
N TYR A 161 17.62 22.25 -10.09
CA TYR A 161 17.42 23.57 -9.47
C TYR A 161 18.67 24.47 -9.47
N GLY A 162 19.63 24.21 -10.35
CA GLY A 162 20.90 24.97 -10.42
C GLY A 162 21.86 24.68 -9.27
N MET A 163 21.59 23.64 -8.48
CA MET A 163 22.43 23.06 -7.42
C MET A 163 22.18 21.56 -7.33
N ASP A 164 22.96 20.84 -6.53
CA ASP A 164 22.70 19.44 -6.23
C ASP A 164 21.36 19.28 -5.50
N GLY A 165 20.68 18.16 -5.77
CA GLY A 165 19.35 17.91 -5.21
C GLY A 165 19.36 17.84 -3.69
N ASP A 166 20.42 17.32 -3.06
CA ASP A 166 20.52 17.27 -1.61
C ASP A 166 20.43 18.68 -1.01
N SER A 167 21.20 19.63 -1.56
CA SER A 167 21.18 21.04 -1.16
C SER A 167 19.84 21.72 -1.39
N TRP A 168 19.11 21.33 -2.43
CA TRP A 168 17.78 21.89 -2.71
C TRP A 168 16.69 21.31 -1.79
N TYR A 169 16.53 19.99 -1.78
CA TYR A 169 15.42 19.32 -1.09
C TYR A 169 15.57 19.35 0.43
N ILE A 170 16.79 19.41 0.96
CA ILE A 170 17.01 19.60 2.40
C ILE A 170 16.44 20.94 2.91
N GLY A 171 16.17 21.88 2.01
CA GLY A 171 15.47 23.13 2.30
C GLY A 171 14.10 22.93 2.98
N ARG A 172 13.42 21.81 2.69
CA ARG A 172 12.11 21.42 3.27
C ARG A 172 12.20 20.90 4.70
N VAL A 173 13.40 20.51 5.15
CA VAL A 173 13.65 20.00 6.49
C VAL A 173 13.96 21.17 7.44
N PRO A 174 13.39 21.20 8.66
CA PRO A 174 13.76 22.18 9.68
C PRO A 174 15.27 22.21 9.92
N THR A 175 15.85 23.41 10.03
CA THR A 175 17.32 23.62 10.09
C THR A 175 18.00 22.75 11.16
N THR A 176 17.33 22.51 12.29
CA THR A 176 17.82 21.66 13.39
C THR A 176 17.96 20.19 13.03
N ASN A 177 17.16 19.70 12.09
CA ASN A 177 17.07 18.29 11.70
C ASN A 177 17.92 17.96 10.47
N ARG A 178 18.30 18.98 9.68
CA ARG A 178 19.08 18.80 8.44
C ARG A 178 20.35 17.95 8.61
N PRO A 179 21.17 18.12 9.66
CA PRO A 179 22.35 17.29 9.85
C PRO A 179 22.02 15.81 10.04
N THR A 180 20.94 15.50 10.76
CA THR A 180 20.47 14.12 10.97
C THR A 180 19.99 13.50 9.66
N VAL A 181 19.14 14.22 8.91
CA VAL A 181 18.61 13.75 7.62
C VAL A 181 19.74 13.49 6.62
N LEU A 182 20.69 14.42 6.47
CA LEU A 182 21.83 14.24 5.57
C LEU A 182 22.75 13.10 6.02
N GLY A 183 22.93 12.91 7.33
CA GLY A 183 23.68 11.77 7.88
C GLY A 183 23.02 10.42 7.58
N ASN A 184 21.69 10.35 7.71
CA ASN A 184 20.92 9.17 7.32
C ASN A 184 21.01 8.92 5.80
N LEU A 185 20.86 9.95 4.98
CA LEU A 185 20.97 9.84 3.52
C LEU A 185 22.35 9.31 3.10
N ALA A 186 23.43 9.88 3.64
CA ALA A 186 24.79 9.42 3.36
C ALA A 186 24.99 7.95 3.76
N THR A 187 24.41 7.54 4.89
CA THR A 187 24.43 6.14 5.35
C THR A 187 23.69 5.25 4.35
N MET A 188 22.47 5.61 3.95
CA MET A 188 21.67 4.85 2.99
C MET A 188 22.38 4.72 1.64
N CYS A 189 23.03 5.78 1.15
CA CYS A 189 23.84 5.73 -0.07
C CYS A 189 24.98 4.71 0.04
N ALA A 190 25.79 4.79 1.11
CA ALA A 190 26.91 3.87 1.31
C ALA A 190 26.44 2.42 1.47
N ASP A 191 25.39 2.20 2.26
CA ASP A 191 24.83 0.88 2.53
C ASP A 191 24.22 0.26 1.28
N ALA A 192 23.47 1.04 0.50
CA ALA A 192 22.89 0.56 -0.74
C ALA A 192 23.95 0.21 -1.77
N ASP A 193 24.96 1.07 -1.99
CA ASP A 193 26.03 0.78 -2.95
C ASP A 193 26.85 -0.46 -2.57
N ALA A 194 27.01 -0.73 -1.28
CA ALA A 194 27.72 -1.92 -0.79
C ALA A 194 26.90 -3.22 -0.87
N ASN A 195 25.56 -3.14 -0.80
CA ASN A 195 24.72 -4.32 -0.53
C ASN A 195 23.56 -4.53 -1.51
N TYR A 196 23.31 -3.63 -2.47
CA TYR A 196 22.23 -3.82 -3.43
C TYR A 196 22.44 -5.12 -4.24
N SER A 197 21.34 -5.77 -4.57
CA SER A 197 21.37 -6.97 -5.38
C SER A 197 20.25 -6.96 -6.40
N VAL A 198 20.60 -7.29 -7.64
CA VAL A 198 19.65 -7.37 -8.75
C VAL A 198 18.94 -8.71 -8.70
N ASN A 199 17.61 -8.68 -8.62
CA ASN A 199 16.74 -9.85 -8.59
C ASN A 199 17.21 -10.92 -7.57
N PRO A 200 17.39 -10.55 -6.29
CA PRO A 200 17.77 -11.53 -5.29
C PRO A 200 16.66 -12.56 -5.14
N SER A 201 17.03 -13.83 -5.05
CA SER A 201 16.06 -14.93 -4.93
C SER A 201 16.60 -16.02 -4.02
N VAL A 202 15.68 -16.70 -3.36
CA VAL A 202 15.93 -17.90 -2.57
C VAL A 202 14.94 -18.95 -3.04
N ASP A 203 15.46 -20.07 -3.51
CA ASP A 203 14.70 -21.26 -3.84
C ASP A 203 14.98 -22.32 -2.75
N VAL A 204 13.91 -22.86 -2.17
CA VAL A 204 13.99 -23.88 -1.13
C VAL A 204 13.14 -25.06 -1.55
N GLU A 205 13.78 -26.20 -1.72
CA GLU A 205 13.13 -27.46 -2.10
C GLU A 205 13.38 -28.49 -1.00
N THR A 206 12.34 -29.26 -0.67
CA THR A 206 12.46 -30.40 0.23
C THR A 206 11.98 -31.66 -0.47
N VAL A 207 12.84 -32.68 -0.51
CA VAL A 207 12.55 -33.98 -1.13
C VAL A 207 12.70 -35.07 -0.08
N MET A 208 11.62 -35.80 0.20
CA MET A 208 11.65 -36.95 1.10
C MET A 208 12.03 -38.22 0.33
N ALA A 209 13.04 -38.93 0.80
CA ALA A 209 13.42 -40.24 0.28
C ALA A 209 12.56 -41.34 0.88
N ASP A 210 12.21 -41.20 2.16
CA ASP A 210 11.28 -42.07 2.89
C ASP A 210 10.55 -41.29 4.00
N GLN A 211 9.87 -42.00 4.91
CA GLN A 211 9.09 -41.39 6.00
C GLN A 211 9.93 -40.68 7.07
N PHE A 212 11.25 -40.88 7.10
CA PHE A 212 12.18 -40.29 8.05
C PHE A 212 13.27 -39.47 7.36
N ASN A 213 13.79 -39.93 6.23
CA ASN A 213 14.95 -39.32 5.57
C ASN A 213 14.52 -38.43 4.41
N GLY A 214 15.09 -37.23 4.36
CA GLY A 214 14.88 -36.28 3.27
C GLY A 214 16.11 -35.44 2.98
N THR A 215 15.96 -34.55 2.02
CA THR A 215 16.98 -33.60 1.61
C THR A 215 16.37 -32.22 1.46
N LEU A 216 17.01 -31.23 2.07
CA LEU A 216 16.73 -29.80 1.89
C LEU A 216 17.74 -29.23 0.89
N SER A 217 17.26 -28.76 -0.26
CA SER A 217 18.05 -27.99 -1.22
C SER A 217 17.74 -26.51 -1.04
N VAL A 218 18.78 -25.70 -0.94
CA VAL A 218 18.68 -24.24 -0.87
C VAL A 218 19.52 -23.67 -2.00
N ASN A 219 18.93 -22.84 -2.85
CA ASN A 219 19.65 -22.09 -3.87
C ASN A 219 19.41 -20.60 -3.66
N VAL A 220 20.49 -19.83 -3.54
CA VAL A 220 20.43 -18.40 -3.24
C VAL A 220 21.14 -17.63 -4.34
N SER A 221 20.47 -16.60 -4.86
CA SER A 221 21.06 -15.62 -5.75
C SER A 221 21.01 -14.23 -5.09
N PRO A 222 22.14 -13.52 -4.96
CA PRO A 222 23.50 -13.96 -5.28
C PRO A 222 24.05 -14.95 -4.25
N THR A 223 24.92 -15.86 -4.70
CA THR A 223 25.44 -16.98 -3.89
C THR A 223 26.29 -16.56 -2.69
N VAL A 224 26.64 -15.28 -2.58
CA VAL A 224 27.40 -14.71 -1.45
C VAL A 224 26.51 -14.52 -0.21
N LEU A 225 25.19 -14.51 -0.40
CA LEU A 225 24.23 -14.37 0.69
C LEU A 225 24.10 -15.70 1.44
N ALA A 226 23.89 -15.57 2.75
CA ALA A 226 23.59 -16.69 3.63
C ALA A 226 22.37 -16.35 4.48
N GLY A 227 21.60 -17.37 4.85
CA GLY A 227 20.47 -17.29 5.75
C GLY A 227 20.54 -18.36 6.83
N SER A 228 19.51 -18.46 7.67
CA SER A 228 19.35 -19.57 8.62
C SER A 228 18.08 -20.32 8.26
N VAL A 229 18.13 -21.65 8.22
CA VAL A 229 16.93 -22.48 8.14
C VAL A 229 16.75 -23.17 9.49
N ALA A 230 15.55 -23.04 10.04
CA ALA A 230 15.13 -23.76 11.23
C ALA A 230 14.12 -24.84 10.83
N LEU A 231 14.42 -26.08 11.21
CA LEU A 231 13.55 -27.22 11.04
C LEU A 231 12.66 -27.36 12.27
N THR A 232 11.39 -27.69 12.02
CA THR A 232 10.43 -28.10 13.06
C THR A 232 10.16 -29.58 12.84
N ASP A 233 10.23 -30.37 13.92
CA ASP A 233 10.04 -31.83 13.91
C ASP A 233 11.00 -32.61 12.98
N ALA A 234 12.12 -31.99 12.60
CA ALA A 234 13.21 -32.61 11.88
C ALA A 234 14.56 -32.06 12.35
N THR A 235 15.63 -32.78 12.02
CA THR A 235 17.02 -32.47 12.37
C THR A 235 17.91 -32.58 11.14
N PHE A 236 19.02 -31.86 11.14
CA PHE A 236 20.13 -32.13 10.24
C PHE A 236 20.91 -33.36 10.72
N THR A 237 21.77 -33.91 9.87
CA THR A 237 22.58 -35.10 10.21
C THR A 237 23.52 -34.91 11.40
N ASP A 238 23.79 -33.66 11.80
CA ASP A 238 24.57 -33.32 12.99
C ASP A 238 23.70 -33.20 14.27
N GLY A 239 22.40 -33.50 14.17
CA GLY A 239 21.42 -33.46 15.25
C GLY A 239 20.88 -32.06 15.56
N THR A 240 21.34 -31.03 14.85
CA THR A 240 20.84 -29.66 15.05
C THR A 240 19.50 -29.45 14.36
N THR A 241 18.70 -28.52 14.87
CA THR A 241 17.42 -28.10 14.25
C THR A 241 17.54 -26.75 13.55
N SER A 242 18.70 -26.11 13.59
CA SER A 242 18.94 -24.82 12.93
C SER A 242 20.39 -24.70 12.49
N LYS A 243 20.60 -24.16 11.29
CA LYS A 243 21.94 -23.99 10.72
C LYS A 243 21.97 -22.82 9.73
N ALA A 244 23.14 -22.18 9.65
CA ALA A 244 23.40 -21.16 8.64
C ALA A 244 23.65 -21.83 7.28
N PHE A 245 22.98 -21.35 6.25
CA PHE A 245 22.98 -21.92 4.90
C PHE A 245 23.33 -20.87 3.85
N GLY A 246 24.20 -21.27 2.93
CA GLY A 246 24.28 -20.67 1.60
C GLY A 246 23.59 -21.59 0.60
N THR A 247 23.98 -21.48 -0.67
CA THR A 247 23.54 -22.45 -1.69
C THR A 247 24.12 -23.84 -1.38
N GLY A 248 23.28 -24.87 -1.38
CA GLY A 248 23.70 -26.24 -1.12
C GLY A 248 22.56 -27.23 -0.91
N THR A 249 22.94 -28.45 -0.60
CA THR A 249 22.04 -29.59 -0.37
C THR A 249 22.38 -30.21 0.98
N TYR A 250 21.37 -30.38 1.83
CA TYR A 250 21.52 -30.71 3.24
C TYR A 250 20.60 -31.88 3.59
N PRO A 251 21.15 -33.03 4.04
CA PRO A 251 20.29 -34.13 4.46
C PRO A 251 19.57 -33.78 5.77
N ILE A 252 18.31 -34.18 5.86
CA ILE A 252 17.43 -33.96 7.00
C ILE A 252 16.79 -35.28 7.44
N VAL A 253 16.48 -35.39 8.73
CA VAL A 253 15.83 -36.55 9.35
C VAL A 253 14.69 -36.07 10.23
N GLY A 254 13.47 -36.56 9.99
CA GLY A 254 12.25 -36.30 10.77
C GLY A 254 11.65 -37.57 11.35
#